data_AF-A0A2H0PB98-F1
#
_entry.id   AF-A0A2H0PB98-F1
#
_cell.length_a   1.000
_cell.length_b   1.000
_cell.length_c   1.000
_cell.angle_alpha   90.00
_cell.angle_beta   90.00
_cell.angle_gamma   90.00
#
_symmetry.space_group_name_H-M   'P 1'
#
loop_
_entity.id
_entity.type
_entity.pdbx_description
1 polymer ?
#
loop_
_entity_poly.entity_id
_entity_poly.type
_entity_poly.pdbx_seq_one_letter_code
_entity_poly.pdbx_strand_id
1 'polypeptide(L)' 'METGLRIDLIVDGRIIVELKATEVMHPLFTAQLLTYLKLTDIRLGLLINFNVPLIRDGIRRIIL' A
#
# COMPACT_ATOMS: atom_id res chain seq x y z
N MET A 1 23.36 -3.30 3.14
CA MET A 1 21.99 -3.83 3.01
C MET A 1 21.15 -2.66 2.55
N GLU A 2 20.66 -2.66 1.31
CA GLU A 2 19.69 -1.65 0.88
C GLU A 2 18.40 -1.87 1.65
N THR A 3 18.24 -1.19 2.79
CA THR A 3 16.95 -1.03 3.50
C THR A 3 16.06 -0.03 2.74
N GLY A 4 16.05 -0.15 1.41
CA GLY A 4 15.36 0.72 0.50
C GLY A 4 13.88 0.38 0.52
N LEU A 5 13.13 1.21 1.24
CA LEU A 5 11.70 1.46 1.04
C LEU A 5 11.39 1.45 -0.48
N ARG A 6 10.88 0.32 -1.00
CA ARG A 6 10.52 0.14 -2.41
C ARG A 6 9.01 0.13 -2.55
N ILE A 7 8.49 1.09 -3.30
CA ILE A 7 7.07 1.15 -3.67
C ILE A 7 6.81 0.10 -4.74
N ASP A 8 5.76 -0.70 -4.58
CA ASP A 8 5.37 -1.71 -5.57
C ASP A 8 4.89 -1.07 -6.88
N LEU A 9 4.01 -0.07 -6.79
CA LEU A 9 3.49 0.66 -7.94
C LEU A 9 3.12 2.11 -7.62
N ILE A 10 3.44 3.01 -8.55
CA ILE A 10 2.93 4.38 -8.59
C ILE A 10 2.14 4.56 -9.89
N VAL A 11 0.87 4.96 -9.77
CA VAL A 11 -0.01 5.20 -10.92
C VAL A 11 -0.10 6.69 -11.18
N ASP A 12 0.29 7.11 -12.39
CA ASP A 12 0.25 8.50 -12.87
C ASP A 12 0.93 9.52 -11.94
N GLY A 13 1.90 9.08 -11.11
CA GLY A 13 2.52 9.93 -10.09
C GLY A 13 1.57 10.42 -9.00
N ARG A 14 0.36 9.85 -8.88
CA ARG A 14 -0.74 10.37 -8.04
C ARG A 14 -1.30 9.36 -7.05
N ILE A 15 -1.05 8.07 -7.25
CA ILE A 15 -1.57 7.00 -6.40
C ILE A 15 -0.46 6.01 -6.12
N ILE A 16 -0.24 5.69 -4.85
CA ILE A 16 0.63 4.59 -4.44
C ILE A 16 -0.22 3.34 -4.25
N VAL A 17 0.22 2.22 -4.82
CA VAL A 17 -0.40 0.91 -4.60
C VAL A 17 0.63 -0.02 -3.97
N GLU A 18 0.26 -0.59 -2.83
CA GLU A 18 1.03 -1.59 -2.08
C GLU A 18 0.28 -2.92 -2.12
N LEU A 19 0.96 -3.99 -2.54
CA LEU A 19 0.35 -5.30 -2.73
C LEU A 19 0.77 -6.27 -1.62
N LYS A 20 -0.19 -7.09 -1.18
CA LYS A 20 0.00 -8.18 -0.22
C LYS A 20 -0.77 -9.41 -0.68
N ALA A 21 -0.34 -10.57 -0.20
CA ALA A 21 -1.04 -11.84 -0.36
C ALA A 21 -0.83 -12.64 0.95
N THR A 22 -1.40 -12.13 2.05
CA THR A 22 -1.18 -12.67 3.39
C THR A 22 -2.50 -12.99 4.08
N GLU A 23 -2.49 -14.02 4.94
CA GLU A 23 -3.65 -14.39 5.76
C GLU A 23 -4.00 -13.32 6.78
N VAL A 24 -2.97 -12.75 7.43
CA VAL A 24 -3.15 -11.68 8.41
C VAL A 24 -2.64 -10.36 7.84
N MET A 25 -3.48 -9.33 7.89
CA MET A 25 -3.11 -7.97 7.53
C MET A 25 -2.49 -7.26 8.73
N HIS A 26 -1.16 -7.25 8.79
CA HIS A 26 -0.42 -6.64 9.89
C HIS A 26 -0.49 -5.09 9.81
N PRO A 27 -0.66 -4.37 10.94
CA PRO A 27 -0.69 -2.90 10.96
C PRO A 27 0.55 -2.23 10.32
N LEU A 28 1.70 -2.92 10.33
CA LEU A 28 2.94 -2.50 9.68
C LEU A 28 2.74 -2.16 8.20
N PHE A 29 1.89 -2.90 7.47
CA PHE A 29 1.65 -2.63 6.05
C PHE A 29 0.98 -1.28 5.82
N THR A 30 0.09 -0.88 6.73
CA THR A 30 -0.50 0.46 6.71
C THR A 30 0.54 1.52 7.08
N ALA A 31 1.38 1.27 8.09
CA ALA A 31 2.44 2.20 8.48
C ALA A 31 3.49 2.41 7.35
N GLN A 32 3.80 1.35 6.61
CA GLN A 32 4.68 1.41 5.44
C GLN A 32 4.06 2.27 4.33
N LEU A 33 2.79 2.03 3.97
CA LEU A 33 2.10 2.85 2.98
C LEU A 33 2.02 4.33 3.40
N LEU A 34 1.73 4.62 4.68
CA LEU A 34 1.73 6.00 5.20
C LEU A 34 3.11 6.66 5.10
N THR A 35 4.19 5.89 5.30
CA THR A 35 5.56 6.38 5.11
C THR A 35 5.78 6.78 3.65
N TYR A 36 5.36 5.95 2.70
CA TYR A 36 5.46 6.29 1.28
C TYR A 36 4.66 7.52 0.88
N LEU A 37 3.42 7.64 1.34
CA LEU A 37 2.58 8.82 1.06
C LEU A 37 3.27 10.11 1.55
N LYS A 38 3.84 10.09 2.76
CA LYS A 38 4.57 11.25 3.31
C LYS A 38 5.85 11.57 2.55
N LEU A 39 6.64 10.56 2.17
CA LEU A 39 7.93 10.76 1.51
C LEU A 39 7.80 11.21 0.04
N THR A 40 6.66 10.95 -0.59
CA THR A 40 6.42 11.24 -2.01
C THR A 40 5.51 12.44 -2.26
N ASP A 41 4.95 13.04 -1.21
CA ASP A 41 3.89 14.06 -1.29
C ASP A 41 2.62 13.60 -2.05
N ILE A 42 2.43 12.27 -2.16
CA ILE A 42 1.22 11.68 -2.73
C ILE A 42 0.19 11.48 -1.63
N ARG A 43 -1.05 11.92 -1.87
CA ARG A 43 -2.12 11.88 -0.85
C ARG A 43 -2.94 10.59 -0.85
N LEU A 44 -2.94 9.82 -1.94
CA LEU A 44 -3.81 8.65 -2.09
C LEU A 44 -3.01 7.35 -2.17
N GLY A 45 -3.33 6.43 -1.26
CA GLY A 45 -2.77 5.08 -1.22
C GLY A 45 -3.83 3.98 -1.31
N LEU A 46 -3.50 2.88 -1.98
CA LEU A 46 -4.27 1.64 -1.99
C LEU A 46 -3.40 0.51 -1.41
N LEU A 47 -3.86 -0.10 -0.32
CA LEU A 47 -3.29 -1.33 0.21
C LEU A 47 -4.19 -2.48 -0.23
N ILE A 48 -3.69 -3.37 -1.09
CA ILE A 48 -4.48 -4.44 -1.71
C ILE A 48 -3.97 -5.80 -1.21
N ASN A 49 -4.82 -6.54 -0.51
CA ASN A 49 -4.56 -7.94 -0.17
C ASN A 49 -5.26 -8.86 -1.17
N PHE A 50 -4.50 -9.68 -1.89
CA PHE A 50 -5.04 -10.68 -2.83
C PHE A 50 -5.45 -11.99 -2.15
N ASN A 51 -5.11 -12.20 -0.88
CA ASN A 51 -5.50 -13.41 -0.15
C ASN A 51 -6.94 -13.33 0.38
N VAL A 52 -7.89 -13.03 -0.51
CA VAL A 52 -9.33 -12.96 -0.24
C VAL A 52 -10.10 -13.51 -1.46
N PRO A 53 -11.29 -14.10 -1.27
CA PRO A 53 -12.08 -14.64 -2.39
C PRO A 53 -12.56 -13.57 -3.39
N LEU A 54 -12.87 -12.36 -2.91
CA LEU A 54 -13.31 -11.24 -3.73
C LEU A 54 -12.37 -10.05 -3.55
N ILE A 55 -11.81 -9.54 -4.64
CA ILE A 55 -10.78 -8.49 -4.57
C ILE A 55 -11.27 -7.21 -3.87
N ARG A 56 -12.56 -6.87 -3.99
CA ARG A 56 -13.16 -5.70 -3.34
C ARG A 56 -13.02 -5.73 -1.81
N ASP A 57 -12.96 -6.92 -1.22
CA ASP A 57 -12.84 -7.11 0.23
C ASP A 57 -11.39 -6.97 0.71
N GLY A 58 -10.43 -7.04 -0.22
CA GLY A 58 -8.99 -6.92 0.04
C GLY A 58 -8.44 -5.50 -0.17
N ILE A 59 -9.25 -4.56 -0.68
CA ILE A 59 -8.80 -3.20 -0.99
C ILE A 59 -9.07 -2.29 0.20
N ARG A 60 -8.01 -1.67 0.73
CA ARG A 60 -8.09 -0.56 1.69
C ARG A 60 -7.58 0.73 1.05
N ARG A 61 -8.46 1.73 0.98
CA ARG A 61 -8.14 3.09 0.54
C ARG A 61 -7.71 3.94 1.73
N ILE A 62 -6.56 4.61 1.62
CA ILE A 62 -6.02 5.52 2.64
C ILE A 62 -5.76 6.89 2.01
N ILE A 63 -6.14 7.96 2.71
CA ILE A 63 -5.93 9.35 2.31
C ILE A 63 -5.14 10.04 3.42
N LEU A 64 -4.06 10.73 3.05
CA LEU A 64 -3.24 11.56 3.94
C LEU A 64 -3.74 13.01 4.00
#